data_AF-X1LA91-F1
#
_entry.id   AF-X1LA91-F1
#
_cell.length_a   1.000
_cell.length_b   1.000
_cell.length_c   1.000
_cell.angle_alpha   90.00
_cell.angle_beta   90.00
_cell.angle_gamma   90.00
#
_symmetry.space_group_name_H-M   'P 1'
#
loop_
_entity.id
_entity.type
_entity.pdbx_description
1 polymer ?
#
loop_
_entity_poly.entity_id
_entity_poly.type
_entity_poly.pdbx_seq_one_letter_code
_entity_poly.pdbx_strand_id
1 'polypeptide(L)'
;RIPVYEETIDNIIGILYAKDLLGIYQQWYTSKEKFDLKGIVREAYFVPENKKIDELLDIFQKDRIQIAIAIDEYGGTAGLITMEDVVEEVVGEIIDEYDKEIKLFEIAEDNAVIADAIISIDEINEILNIEIPENGFETLGGFIFDLLGRVPRKGEKIKYQNFQMIIEQVVKNRIRRVKIIKELPQNESNITSKDA
;
A
#
# COMPACT_ATOMS: atom_id res chain seq x y z
N ARG A 1 17.98 -3.06 3.55
CA ARG A 1 18.55 -4.39 3.20
C ARG A 1 18.27 -4.57 1.72
N ILE A 2 19.25 -4.97 0.92
CA ILE A 2 19.15 -4.95 -0.54
C ILE A 2 19.47 -6.35 -1.05
N PRO A 3 18.53 -7.05 -1.71
CA PRO A 3 18.84 -8.30 -2.39
C PRO A 3 19.90 -8.07 -3.47
N VAL A 4 20.89 -8.96 -3.52
CA VAL A 4 21.94 -8.97 -4.53
C VAL A 4 21.74 -10.21 -5.38
N TYR A 5 21.74 -10.03 -6.69
CA TYR A 5 21.54 -11.10 -7.65
C TYR A 5 22.71 -11.20 -8.62
N GLU A 6 22.87 -12.35 -9.26
CA GLU A 6 23.88 -12.59 -10.28
C GLU A 6 23.21 -13.01 -11.59
N GLU A 7 23.45 -12.25 -12.66
CA GLU A 7 22.88 -12.42 -14.00
C GLU A 7 21.37 -12.17 -14.12
N THR A 8 20.55 -12.82 -13.29
CA THR A 8 19.09 -12.77 -13.34
C THR A 8 18.49 -12.49 -11.96
N ILE A 9 17.30 -11.88 -11.92
CA ILE A 9 16.58 -11.59 -10.67
C ILE A 9 16.14 -12.85 -9.92
N ASP A 10 16.10 -13.99 -10.61
CA ASP A 10 15.80 -15.30 -10.03
C ASP A 10 17.01 -15.88 -9.28
N ASN A 11 18.22 -15.41 -9.58
CA ASN A 11 19.45 -15.88 -8.94
C ASN A 11 19.91 -14.90 -7.85
N ILE A 12 19.17 -14.87 -6.74
CA ILE A 12 19.55 -14.09 -5.55
C ILE A 12 20.72 -14.77 -4.83
N ILE A 13 21.88 -14.10 -4.80
CA ILE A 13 23.10 -14.59 -4.13
C ILE A 13 23.20 -14.15 -2.66
N GLY A 14 22.32 -13.25 -2.22
CA GLY A 14 22.21 -12.87 -0.81
C GLY A 14 21.65 -11.47 -0.57
N ILE A 15 21.85 -10.96 0.64
CA ILE A 15 21.37 -9.65 1.10
C ILE A 15 22.55 -8.77 1.51
N LEU A 16 22.62 -7.57 0.93
CA LEU A 16 23.52 -6.51 1.35
C LEU A 16 22.87 -5.64 2.44
N TYR A 17 23.60 -5.43 3.51
CA TYR A 17 23.22 -4.49 4.57
C TYR A 17 23.90 -3.16 4.29
N ALA A 18 23.13 -2.08 4.08
CA ALA A 18 23.67 -0.76 3.76
C ALA A 18 24.69 -0.25 4.80
N LYS A 19 24.53 -0.62 6.08
CA LYS A 19 25.49 -0.30 7.14
C LYS A 19 26.88 -0.94 6.93
N ASP A 20 26.95 -2.08 6.26
CA ASP A 20 28.21 -2.79 6.01
C ASP A 20 29.05 -2.03 4.95
N LEU A 21 28.41 -1.17 4.15
CA LEU A 21 29.10 -0.24 3.24
C LEU A 21 29.82 0.91 3.95
N LEU A 22 29.42 1.27 5.19
CA LEU A 22 30.05 2.39 5.91
C LEU A 22 31.52 2.09 6.24
N GLY A 23 31.83 0.85 6.65
CA GLY A 23 33.21 0.43 6.91
C GLY A 23 34.07 0.44 5.65
N ILE A 24 33.49 0.02 4.52
CA ILE A 24 34.17 -0.01 3.22
C ILE A 24 34.41 1.40 2.68
N TYR A 25 33.45 2.31 2.86
CA TYR A 25 33.57 3.68 2.40
C TYR A 25 34.81 4.36 3.01
N GLN A 26 35.06 4.13 4.30
CA GLN A 26 36.24 4.65 4.98
C GLN A 26 37.55 4.13 4.35
N GLN A 27 37.63 2.81 4.11
CA GLN A 27 38.81 2.19 3.50
C GLN A 27 39.02 2.64 2.05
N TRP A 28 37.94 2.72 1.25
CA TRP A 28 37.97 3.20 -0.12
C TRP A 28 38.35 4.69 -0.21
N TYR A 29 37.86 5.52 0.71
CA TYR A 29 38.18 6.94 0.73
C TYR A 29 39.70 7.18 0.91
N THR A 30 40.36 6.36 1.74
CA THR A 30 41.79 6.46 2.03
C THR A 30 42.67 5.77 0.99
N SER A 31 42.32 4.56 0.54
CA SER A 31 43.21 3.71 -0.28
C SER A 31 42.82 3.64 -1.76
N LYS A 32 41.59 4.02 -2.12
CA LYS A 32 40.97 3.82 -3.45
C LYS A 32 40.98 2.36 -3.94
N GLU A 33 41.20 1.40 -3.05
CA GLU A 33 41.14 -0.02 -3.40
C GLU A 33 39.72 -0.46 -3.74
N LYS A 34 39.60 -1.34 -4.72
CA LYS A 34 38.33 -2.00 -5.04
C LYS A 34 37.97 -2.95 -3.90
N PHE A 35 36.69 -3.03 -3.56
CA PHE A 35 36.19 -4.00 -2.60
C PHE A 35 35.46 -5.14 -3.33
N ASP A 36 35.44 -6.31 -2.71
CA ASP A 36 34.65 -7.45 -3.17
C ASP A 36 33.25 -7.38 -2.55
N LEU A 37 32.24 -7.26 -3.41
CA LEU A 37 30.83 -7.26 -2.99
C LEU A 37 30.45 -8.62 -2.38
N LYS A 38 30.96 -9.74 -2.90
CA LYS A 38 30.60 -11.08 -2.41
C LYS A 38 31.04 -11.27 -0.95
N GLY A 39 32.12 -10.63 -0.52
CA GLY A 39 32.62 -10.69 0.86
C GLY A 39 31.75 -9.98 1.89
N ILE A 40 30.80 -9.15 1.49
CA ILE A 40 29.90 -8.40 2.41
C ILE A 40 28.42 -8.74 2.23
N VAL A 41 28.10 -9.55 1.23
CA VAL A 41 26.76 -10.08 1.02
C VAL A 41 26.54 -11.20 2.03
N ARG A 42 25.42 -11.13 2.74
CA ARG A 42 25.00 -12.14 3.72
C ARG A 42 24.05 -13.13 3.05
N GLU A 43 23.98 -14.35 3.56
CA GLU A 43 23.05 -15.36 3.06
C GLU A 43 21.60 -14.85 3.13
N ALA A 44 20.85 -15.05 2.04
CA ALA A 44 19.43 -14.76 1.99
C ALA A 44 18.64 -15.92 2.58
N TYR A 45 17.57 -15.60 3.32
CA TYR A 45 16.60 -16.61 3.74
C TYR A 45 15.52 -16.73 2.68
N PHE A 46 15.16 -17.96 2.32
CA PHE A 46 14.19 -18.24 1.27
C PHE A 46 12.95 -18.91 1.83
N VAL A 47 11.79 -18.51 1.34
CA VAL A 47 10.49 -19.05 1.75
C VAL A 47 9.60 -19.33 0.54
N PRO A 48 8.77 -20.38 0.58
CA PRO A 48 7.72 -20.56 -0.43
C PRO A 48 6.72 -19.41 -0.39
N GLU A 49 6.23 -18.96 -1.55
CA GLU A 49 5.22 -17.89 -1.63
C GLU A 49 3.90 -18.23 -0.91
N ASN A 50 3.56 -19.53 -0.80
CA ASN A 50 2.35 -20.01 -0.15
C ASN A 50 2.51 -20.26 1.36
N LYS A 51 3.64 -19.86 1.96
CA LYS A 51 3.88 -20.03 3.38
C LYS A 51 2.93 -19.15 4.20
N LYS A 52 2.34 -19.72 5.25
CA LYS A 52 1.44 -18.97 6.13
C LYS A 52 2.19 -17.89 6.91
N ILE A 53 1.51 -16.76 7.10
CA ILE A 53 2.10 -15.54 7.65
C ILE A 53 2.41 -15.63 9.15
N ASP A 54 1.60 -16.37 9.91
CA ASP A 54 1.84 -16.68 11.32
C ASP A 54 3.11 -17.53 11.52
N GLU A 55 3.29 -18.57 10.70
CA GLU A 55 4.51 -19.37 10.70
C GLU A 55 5.74 -18.55 10.26
N LEU A 56 5.55 -17.63 9.31
CA LEU A 56 6.62 -16.74 8.84
C LEU A 56 7.05 -15.76 9.94
N LEU A 57 6.10 -15.22 10.70
CA LEU A 57 6.37 -14.35 11.84
C LEU A 57 7.23 -15.04 12.90
N ASP A 58 6.88 -16.28 13.25
CA ASP A 58 7.63 -17.08 14.23
C ASP A 58 9.09 -17.28 13.79
N ILE A 59 9.31 -17.60 12.51
CA ILE A 59 10.67 -17.74 11.94
C ILE A 59 11.43 -16.42 12.03
N PHE A 60 10.78 -15.32 11.61
CA PHE A 60 11.43 -14.01 11.59
C PHE A 60 11.85 -13.56 12.99
N GLN A 61 11.02 -13.83 14.00
CA GLN A 61 11.34 -13.53 15.40
C GLN A 61 12.46 -14.43 15.94
N LYS A 62 12.35 -15.74 15.75
CA LYS A 62 13.28 -16.73 16.32
C LYS A 62 14.68 -16.59 15.75
N ASP A 63 14.79 -16.48 14.43
CA ASP A 63 16.06 -16.46 13.72
C ASP A 63 16.57 -15.03 13.49
N ARG A 64 15.85 -14.01 14.01
CA ARG A 64 16.14 -12.58 13.85
C ARG A 64 16.29 -12.18 12.38
N ILE A 65 15.49 -12.80 11.52
CA ILE A 65 15.41 -12.49 10.11
C ILE A 65 14.59 -11.21 9.95
N GLN A 66 14.94 -10.42 8.96
CA GLN A 66 14.36 -9.10 8.71
C GLN A 66 13.88 -8.94 7.28
N ILE A 67 14.35 -9.81 6.40
CA ILE A 67 13.97 -9.88 5.00
C ILE A 67 14.15 -11.33 4.56
N ALA A 68 13.18 -11.84 3.82
CA ALA A 68 13.27 -13.12 3.12
C ALA A 68 12.89 -12.95 1.65
N ILE A 69 13.37 -13.85 0.82
CA ILE A 69 13.04 -13.95 -0.60
C ILE A 69 11.96 -15.00 -0.77
N ALA A 70 10.84 -14.61 -1.39
CA ALA A 70 9.76 -15.53 -1.71
C ALA A 70 10.07 -16.23 -3.04
N ILE A 71 9.95 -17.55 -3.06
CA ILE A 71 10.18 -18.40 -4.24
C ILE A 71 8.85 -19.00 -4.69
N ASP A 72 8.64 -19.06 -6.01
CA ASP A 72 7.53 -19.77 -6.64
C ASP A 72 7.79 -21.30 -6.77
N GLU A 73 6.84 -22.02 -7.38
CA GLU A 73 6.93 -23.47 -7.59
C GLU A 73 8.00 -23.91 -8.59
N TYR A 74 8.47 -22.99 -9.44
CA TYR A 74 9.47 -23.24 -10.48
C TYR A 74 10.89 -22.89 -10.02
N GLY A 75 11.04 -22.37 -8.80
CA GLY A 75 12.31 -21.93 -8.25
C GLY A 75 12.70 -20.49 -8.61
N GLY A 76 11.78 -19.73 -9.22
CA GLY A 76 11.94 -18.32 -9.53
C GLY A 76 11.67 -17.41 -8.34
N THR A 77 12.16 -16.17 -8.40
CA THR A 77 11.88 -15.19 -7.34
C THR A 77 10.48 -14.63 -7.54
N ALA A 78 9.54 -15.03 -6.68
CA ALA A 78 8.19 -14.48 -6.63
C ALA A 78 8.19 -13.06 -6.05
N GLY A 79 9.09 -12.77 -5.09
CA GLY A 79 9.19 -11.46 -4.46
C GLY A 79 10.09 -11.43 -3.24
N LEU A 80 9.91 -10.42 -2.39
CA LEU A 80 10.55 -10.30 -1.09
C LEU A 80 9.53 -9.91 -0.04
N ILE A 81 9.79 -10.29 1.21
CA ILE A 81 8.94 -9.99 2.34
C ILE A 81 9.78 -9.55 3.54
N THR A 82 9.34 -8.53 4.27
CA THR A 82 10.05 -7.98 5.42
C THR A 82 9.32 -8.28 6.73
N MET A 83 10.05 -8.18 7.86
CA MET A 83 9.45 -8.38 9.19
C MET A 83 8.32 -7.37 9.42
N GLU A 84 8.53 -6.15 8.93
CA GLU A 84 7.59 -5.06 9.01
C GLU A 84 6.27 -5.41 8.31
N ASP A 85 6.33 -5.98 7.09
CA ASP A 85 5.14 -6.40 6.34
C ASP A 85 4.40 -7.54 7.07
N VAL A 86 5.14 -8.55 7.56
CA VAL A 86 4.55 -9.69 8.29
C VAL A 86 3.86 -9.24 9.57
N VAL A 87 4.48 -8.32 10.31
CA VAL A 87 3.88 -7.75 11.53
C VAL A 87 2.64 -6.94 11.19
N GLU A 88 2.67 -6.10 10.15
CA GLU A 88 1.52 -5.29 9.73
C GLU A 88 0.30 -6.18 9.43
N GLU A 89 0.49 -7.26 8.69
CA GLU A 89 -0.61 -8.17 8.32
C GLU A 89 -1.14 -9.00 9.50
N VAL A 90 -0.28 -9.44 10.43
CA VAL A 90 -0.71 -10.22 11.60
C VAL A 90 -1.40 -9.34 12.64
N VAL A 91 -0.90 -8.12 12.82
CA VAL A 91 -1.35 -7.22 13.88
C VAL A 91 -2.54 -6.36 13.42
N GLY A 92 -2.61 -6.00 12.14
CA GLY A 92 -3.52 -4.96 11.66
C GLY A 92 -3.24 -3.60 12.31
N GLU A 93 -4.14 -2.62 12.16
CA GLU A 93 -4.14 -1.48 13.08
C GLU A 93 -4.65 -2.02 14.44
N ILE A 94 -3.79 -2.08 15.46
CA ILE A 94 -4.23 -2.41 16.83
C ILE A 94 -5.21 -1.31 17.24
N ILE A 95 -6.49 -1.65 17.28
CA ILE A 95 -7.53 -0.80 17.87
C ILE A 95 -7.43 -0.99 19.38
N ASP A 96 -6.87 -0.02 20.08
CA ASP A 96 -6.85 0.00 21.55
C ASP A 96 -8.29 0.17 22.09
N GLU A 97 -8.61 -0.42 23.24
CA GLU A 97 -9.87 -0.16 23.95
C GLU A 97 -10.02 1.32 24.36
N TYR A 98 -8.91 2.07 24.35
CA TYR A 98 -8.84 3.51 24.57
C TYR A 98 -8.66 4.34 23.30
N ASP A 99 -8.60 3.73 22.11
CA ASP A 99 -8.56 4.48 20.86
C ASP A 99 -9.92 5.14 20.67
N LYS A 100 -9.96 6.44 20.97
CA LYS A 100 -11.01 7.35 20.49
C LYS A 100 -11.12 7.11 18.99
N GLU A 101 -12.22 6.48 18.57
CA GLU A 101 -12.61 6.21 17.19
C GLU A 101 -11.64 6.84 16.19
N ILE A 102 -10.75 6.03 15.60
CA ILE A 102 -10.11 6.45 14.35
C ILE A 102 -11.28 6.67 13.42
N LYS A 103 -11.67 7.94 13.23
CA LYS A 103 -12.74 8.30 12.33
C LYS A 103 -12.23 8.02 10.94
N LEU A 104 -12.54 6.82 10.45
CA LEU A 104 -12.28 6.39 9.08
C LEU A 104 -12.96 7.34 8.09
N PHE A 105 -13.94 8.11 8.55
CA PHE A 105 -14.54 9.17 7.79
C PHE A 105 -15.07 10.32 8.65
N GLU A 106 -15.16 11.48 8.02
CA GLU A 106 -15.85 12.66 8.52
C GLU A 106 -16.92 13.06 7.50
N ILE A 107 -18.17 13.19 7.95
CA ILE A 107 -19.23 13.76 7.12
C ILE A 107 -18.91 15.25 6.95
N ALA A 108 -18.74 15.66 5.70
CA ALA A 108 -18.62 17.05 5.31
C ALA A 108 -19.99 17.60 4.87
N GLU A 109 -20.11 18.91 4.77
CA GLU A 109 -21.30 19.55 4.19
C GLU A 109 -21.49 19.15 2.71
N ASP A 110 -22.72 19.26 2.19
CA ASP A 110 -23.07 19.06 0.77
C ASP A 110 -22.91 17.63 0.19
N ASN A 111 -23.41 16.60 0.89
CA ASN A 111 -23.28 15.19 0.47
C ASN A 111 -21.84 14.76 0.20
N ALA A 112 -20.92 15.30 0.99
CA ALA A 112 -19.52 14.98 0.91
C ALA A 112 -19.06 14.21 2.15
N VAL A 113 -18.11 13.31 1.95
CA VAL A 113 -17.43 12.60 3.04
C VAL A 113 -15.94 12.71 2.79
N ILE A 114 -15.17 12.99 3.83
CA ILE A 114 -13.72 12.85 3.82
C ILE A 114 -13.41 11.54 4.50
N ALA A 115 -12.89 10.56 3.75
CA ALA A 115 -12.58 9.25 4.28
C ALA A 115 -11.08 8.93 4.18
N ASP A 116 -10.61 8.11 5.11
CA ASP A 116 -9.37 7.37 4.94
C ASP A 116 -9.53 6.38 3.80
N ALA A 117 -8.52 6.25 2.95
CA ALA A 117 -8.63 5.37 1.79
C ALA A 117 -8.63 3.87 2.16
N ILE A 118 -8.36 3.53 3.44
CA ILE A 118 -8.53 2.18 3.97
C ILE A 118 -10.00 1.80 4.22
N ILE A 119 -10.92 2.77 4.22
CA ILE A 119 -12.35 2.49 4.42
C ILE A 119 -12.84 1.45 3.42
N SER A 120 -13.69 0.52 3.88
CA SER A 120 -14.28 -0.51 3.03
C SER A 120 -15.24 0.10 2.01
N ILE A 121 -15.44 -0.60 0.90
CA ILE A 121 -16.38 -0.16 -0.12
C ILE A 121 -17.82 -0.23 0.35
N ASP A 122 -18.17 -1.30 1.05
CA ASP A 122 -19.51 -1.50 1.60
C ASP A 122 -19.89 -0.32 2.50
N GLU A 123 -18.97 0.08 3.38
CA GLU A 123 -19.18 1.19 4.29
C GLU A 123 -19.31 2.54 3.55
N ILE A 124 -18.48 2.83 2.54
CA ILE A 124 -18.62 4.09 1.80
C ILE A 124 -19.89 4.12 0.93
N ASN A 125 -20.28 2.97 0.37
CA ASN A 125 -21.53 2.79 -0.37
C ASN A 125 -22.71 3.06 0.56
N GLU A 126 -22.72 2.52 1.78
CA GLU A 126 -23.76 2.76 2.77
C GLU A 126 -23.84 4.24 3.20
N ILE A 127 -22.70 4.86 3.53
CA ILE A 127 -22.66 6.23 4.05
C ILE A 127 -23.18 7.24 3.02
N LEU A 128 -22.73 7.13 1.76
CA LEU A 128 -23.08 8.07 0.70
C LEU A 128 -24.26 7.59 -0.16
N ASN A 129 -24.75 6.37 0.04
CA ASN A 129 -25.74 5.71 -0.81
C ASN A 129 -25.33 5.78 -2.30
N ILE A 130 -24.09 5.36 -2.58
CA ILE A 130 -23.47 5.27 -3.91
C ILE A 130 -23.19 3.79 -4.26
N GLU A 131 -22.83 3.53 -5.51
CA GLU A 131 -22.58 2.17 -6.01
C GLU A 131 -21.15 2.07 -6.58
N ILE A 132 -20.20 1.80 -5.70
CA ILE A 132 -18.87 1.32 -6.08
C ILE A 132 -18.93 -0.22 -6.18
N PRO A 133 -18.51 -0.82 -7.30
CA PRO A 133 -18.52 -2.27 -7.44
C PRO A 133 -17.55 -2.92 -6.46
N GLU A 134 -17.93 -4.05 -5.86
CA GLU A 134 -17.09 -4.79 -4.88
C GLU A 134 -16.17 -5.84 -5.54
N ASN A 135 -16.16 -5.91 -6.87
CA ASN A 135 -15.44 -6.97 -7.58
C ASN A 135 -13.98 -6.59 -7.83
N GLY A 136 -13.07 -7.15 -7.01
CA GLY A 136 -11.62 -7.12 -7.26
C GLY A 136 -10.82 -6.17 -6.36
N PHE A 137 -11.47 -5.51 -5.40
CA PHE A 137 -10.82 -4.59 -4.46
C PHE A 137 -11.70 -4.38 -3.23
N GLU A 138 -11.09 -4.28 -2.04
CA GLU A 138 -11.81 -4.26 -0.75
C GLU A 138 -11.96 -2.84 -0.17
N THR A 139 -11.08 -1.93 -0.57
CA THR A 139 -10.98 -0.57 0.02
C THR A 139 -11.13 0.52 -1.04
N LEU A 140 -11.52 1.71 -0.61
CA LEU A 140 -11.63 2.89 -1.47
C LEU A 140 -10.30 3.22 -2.19
N GLY A 141 -9.17 3.05 -1.51
CA GLY A 141 -7.85 3.27 -2.09
C GLY A 141 -7.52 2.26 -3.19
N GLY A 142 -7.88 0.99 -2.97
CA GLY A 142 -7.74 -0.07 -3.96
C GLY A 142 -8.56 0.21 -5.21
N PHE A 143 -9.83 0.60 -5.04
CA PHE A 143 -10.71 1.01 -6.13
C PHE A 143 -10.12 2.16 -6.97
N ILE A 144 -9.63 3.22 -6.31
CA ILE A 144 -9.06 4.37 -7.03
C ILE A 144 -7.80 3.98 -7.80
N PHE A 145 -6.95 3.12 -7.22
CA PHE A 145 -5.75 2.63 -7.88
C PHE A 145 -6.10 1.79 -9.11
N ASP A 146 -7.04 0.86 -8.99
CA ASP A 146 -7.53 0.02 -10.08
C ASP A 146 -8.11 0.87 -11.22
N LEU A 147 -8.98 1.83 -10.88
CA LEU A 147 -9.61 2.75 -11.84
C LEU A 147 -8.60 3.57 -12.65
N LEU A 148 -7.46 3.95 -12.06
CA LEU A 148 -6.46 4.81 -12.69
C LEU A 148 -5.26 4.05 -13.26
N GLY A 149 -5.02 2.81 -12.81
CA GLY A 149 -3.79 2.05 -13.07
C GLY A 149 -2.52 2.67 -12.49
N ARG A 150 -2.65 3.65 -11.58
CA ARG A 150 -1.53 4.35 -10.93
C ARG A 150 -1.96 5.05 -9.65
N VAL A 151 -0.98 5.43 -8.82
CA VAL A 151 -1.20 6.31 -7.67
C VAL A 151 -1.52 7.73 -8.16
N PRO A 152 -2.64 8.35 -7.75
CA PRO A 152 -2.97 9.72 -8.13
C PRO A 152 -2.15 10.76 -7.36
N ARG A 153 -2.19 12.02 -7.82
CA ARG A 153 -1.57 13.15 -7.11
C ARG A 153 -2.57 13.82 -6.17
N LYS A 154 -2.07 14.45 -5.11
CA LYS A 154 -2.89 15.33 -4.26
C LYS A 154 -3.57 16.42 -5.11
N GLY A 155 -4.86 16.62 -4.89
CA GLY A 155 -5.73 17.57 -5.60
C GLY A 155 -6.33 17.01 -6.90
N GLU A 156 -5.93 15.82 -7.34
CA GLU A 156 -6.51 15.17 -8.51
C GLU A 156 -7.99 14.84 -8.26
N LYS A 157 -8.83 15.10 -9.27
CA LYS A 157 -10.28 14.90 -9.23
C LYS A 157 -10.66 13.78 -10.19
N ILE A 158 -11.39 12.80 -9.69
CA ILE A 158 -11.76 11.59 -10.41
C ILE A 158 -13.28 11.51 -10.37
N LYS A 159 -13.93 11.55 -11.53
CA LYS A 159 -15.38 11.40 -11.63
C LYS A 159 -15.71 9.94 -11.90
N TYR A 160 -16.64 9.38 -11.14
CA TYR A 160 -17.13 8.02 -11.33
C TYR A 160 -18.64 8.02 -11.13
N GLN A 161 -19.39 7.67 -12.17
CA GLN A 161 -20.85 7.68 -12.16
C GLN A 161 -21.44 8.99 -11.59
N ASN A 162 -22.21 8.89 -10.49
CA ASN A 162 -22.89 9.98 -9.81
C ASN A 162 -22.10 10.55 -8.62
N PHE A 163 -20.79 10.38 -8.56
CA PHE A 163 -19.96 11.02 -7.54
C PHE A 163 -18.56 11.38 -8.07
N GLN A 164 -17.88 12.24 -7.31
CA GLN A 164 -16.52 12.68 -7.59
C GLN A 164 -15.63 12.45 -6.37
N MET A 165 -14.45 11.89 -6.60
CA MET A 165 -13.40 11.71 -5.60
C MET A 165 -12.31 12.76 -5.79
N ILE A 166 -11.85 13.37 -4.72
CA ILE A 166 -10.77 14.36 -4.70
C ILE A 166 -9.69 13.85 -3.75
N ILE A 167 -8.47 13.69 -4.26
CA ILE A 167 -7.37 13.18 -3.44
C ILE A 167 -6.86 14.28 -2.52
N GLU A 168 -7.08 14.14 -1.21
CA GLU A 168 -6.63 15.14 -0.23
C GLU A 168 -5.21 14.87 0.26
N GLN A 169 -4.84 13.60 0.40
CA GLN A 169 -3.55 13.20 0.94
C GLN A 169 -3.06 11.90 0.30
N VAL A 170 -1.80 11.91 -0.13
CA VAL A 170 -1.04 10.74 -0.55
C VAL A 170 0.23 10.72 0.30
N VAL A 171 0.56 9.57 0.87
CA VAL A 171 1.77 9.36 1.67
C VAL A 171 2.59 8.28 0.99
N LYS A 172 3.81 8.62 0.55
CA LYS A 172 4.64 7.78 -0.32
C LYS A 172 3.85 7.41 -1.59
N ASN A 173 3.43 6.15 -1.71
CA ASN A 173 2.69 5.58 -2.83
C ASN A 173 1.28 5.11 -2.43
N ARG A 174 0.79 5.47 -1.23
CA ARG A 174 -0.53 5.07 -0.73
C ARG A 174 -1.44 6.29 -0.65
N ILE A 175 -2.65 6.17 -1.19
CA ILE A 175 -3.72 7.16 -0.99
C ILE A 175 -4.10 7.10 0.48
N ARG A 176 -4.11 8.23 1.19
CA ARG A 176 -4.44 8.26 2.62
C ARG A 176 -5.79 8.88 2.88
N ARG A 177 -6.11 10.02 2.26
CA ARG A 177 -7.41 10.68 2.43
C ARG A 177 -8.01 11.10 1.10
N VAL A 178 -9.31 10.87 0.99
CA VAL A 178 -10.11 11.14 -0.20
C VAL A 178 -11.38 11.85 0.23
N LYS A 179 -11.69 12.97 -0.43
CA LYS A 179 -13.00 13.61 -0.32
C LYS A 179 -13.89 13.09 -1.43
N ILE A 180 -14.98 12.42 -1.08
CA ILE A 180 -16.01 11.95 -2.01
C ILE A 180 -17.17 12.94 -1.95
N ILE A 181 -17.69 13.35 -3.10
CA ILE A 181 -18.82 14.27 -3.23
C ILE A 181 -19.85 13.59 -4.13
N LYS A 182 -21.03 13.29 -3.59
CA LYS A 182 -22.14 12.75 -4.39
C LYS A 182 -22.76 13.87 -5.21
N GLU A 183 -22.91 13.65 -6.51
CA GLU A 183 -23.63 14.54 -7.39
C GLU A 183 -25.14 14.36 -7.15
N LEU A 184 -25.82 15.42 -6.70
CA LEU A 184 -27.27 15.43 -6.64
C LEU A 184 -27.85 15.47 -8.07
N PRO A 185 -28.93 14.74 -8.35
CA PRO A 185 -29.65 14.91 -9.60
C PRO A 185 -30.09 16.38 -9.72
N GLN A 186 -29.69 17.04 -10.81
CA GLN A 186 -30.22 18.35 -11.16
C GLN A 186 -31.74 18.21 -11.26
N ASN A 187 -32.46 18.75 -10.29
CA ASN A 187 -33.91 18.71 -10.29
C ASN A 187 -34.36 19.62 -11.46
N GLU A 188 -34.80 19.03 -12.57
CA GLU A 188 -35.59 19.72 -13.56
C GLU A 188 -36.94 20.10 -12.92
N SER A 189 -36.96 21.18 -12.15
CA SER A 189 -38.21 21.86 -11.83
C SER A 189 -38.74 22.53 -13.10
N ASN A 190 -39.54 21.77 -13.85
CA ASN A 190 -40.64 22.28 -14.68
C ASN A 190 -41.44 23.33 -13.89
N ILE A 191 -42.00 24.40 -14.49
CA ILE A 191 -43.31 24.35 -15.16
C ILE A 191 -43.50 25.63 -16.01
N THR A 192 -43.91 25.39 -17.25
CA THR A 192 -44.66 26.28 -18.14
C THR A 192 -46.06 26.60 -17.58
N SER A 193 -46.40 27.87 -17.42
CA SER A 193 -47.77 28.42 -17.55
C SER A 193 -47.69 29.95 -17.45
N LYS A 194 -47.94 30.70 -18.55
CA LYS A 194 -49.26 31.21 -18.99
C LYS A 194 -49.75 32.36 -18.07
N ASP A 195 -50.18 33.54 -18.51
CA ASP A 195 -50.91 34.00 -19.68
C ASP A 195 -50.82 35.55 -19.79
N ALA A 196 -51.30 36.08 -20.93
CA ALA A 196 -51.73 37.45 -21.27
C ALA A 196 -50.82 38.25 -22.22
#